data_AF-A0A455VYM6-F1
#
_entry.id   AF-A0A455VYM6-F1
#
_cell.length_a   1.000
_cell.length_b   1.000
_cell.length_c   1.000
_cell.angle_alpha   90.00
_cell.angle_beta   90.00
_cell.angle_gamma   90.00
#
_symmetry.space_group_name_H-M   'P 1'
#
loop_
_entity.id
_entity.type
_entity.pdbx_description
1 polymer ?
#
loop_
_entity_poly.entity_id
_entity_poly.type
_entity_poly.pdbx_seq_one_letter_code
_entity_poly.pdbx_strand_id
1 'polypeptide(L)'
;MSNIDKQALRSKALSASPDEWIKETSDGWGAICSSDDQANGGFIIAHFVGPDSQANREFVQAANPITVLALLDDLEAAEKRIAELEAREVKLPKSISVLHRRDFMDAHQSIYAYPEAEVNAALADAGINVAAAAKGE
;
A
#
# COMPACT_ATOMS: atom_id res chain seq x y z
N MET A 1 -0.92 -13.29 7.33
CA MET A 1 -1.81 -12.42 6.53
C MET A 1 -3.20 -13.04 6.56
N SER A 2 -4.23 -12.25 6.84
CA SER A 2 -5.62 -12.70 6.78
C SER A 2 -5.96 -13.11 5.34
N ASN A 3 -6.52 -14.31 5.16
CA ASN A 3 -6.93 -14.84 3.85
C ASN A 3 -8.27 -14.22 3.42
N ILE A 4 -8.29 -12.90 3.26
CA ILE A 4 -9.48 -12.17 2.79
C ILE A 4 -9.56 -12.33 1.28
N ASP A 5 -10.68 -12.85 0.81
CA ASP A 5 -11.01 -12.84 -0.61
C ASP A 5 -11.40 -11.42 -1.04
N LYS A 6 -10.41 -10.67 -1.53
CA LYS A 6 -10.56 -9.27 -1.98
C LYS A 6 -11.55 -9.13 -3.13
N GLN A 7 -11.60 -10.10 -4.03
CA GLN A 7 -12.49 -10.07 -5.19
C GLN A 7 -13.94 -10.34 -4.76
N ALA A 8 -14.15 -11.30 -3.86
CA ALA A 8 -15.46 -11.51 -3.26
C ALA A 8 -15.92 -10.27 -2.48
N LEU A 9 -15.05 -9.63 -1.69
CA LEU A 9 -15.38 -8.42 -0.96
C LEU A 9 -15.73 -7.26 -1.91
N ARG A 10 -14.94 -7.04 -2.97
CA ARG A 10 -15.23 -6.04 -4.01
C ARG A 10 -16.60 -6.27 -4.65
N SER A 11 -16.91 -7.52 -5.01
CA SER A 11 -18.20 -7.88 -5.61
C SER A 11 -19.37 -7.56 -4.68
N LYS A 12 -19.22 -7.84 -3.37
CA LYS A 12 -20.25 -7.51 -2.37
C LYS A 12 -20.41 -6.00 -2.20
N ALA A 13 -19.31 -5.25 -2.16
CA ALA A 13 -19.36 -3.78 -2.08
C ALA A 13 -20.02 -3.15 -3.30
N LEU A 14 -19.71 -3.61 -4.52
CA LEU A 14 -20.36 -3.16 -5.76
C LEU A 14 -21.86 -3.52 -5.85
N SER A 15 -22.29 -4.57 -5.14
CA SER A 15 -23.70 -4.98 -5.13
C SER A 15 -24.53 -4.25 -4.07
N ALA A 16 -23.88 -3.54 -3.15
CA ALA A 16 -24.54 -2.76 -2.11
C ALA A 16 -24.99 -1.40 -2.67
N SER A 17 -25.82 -0.67 -1.92
CA SER A 17 -26.23 0.68 -2.34
C SER A 17 -25.00 1.59 -2.46
N PRO A 18 -24.83 2.29 -3.60
CA PRO A 18 -23.58 2.96 -3.94
C PRO A 18 -23.39 4.30 -3.21
N ASP A 19 -24.44 4.84 -2.58
CA ASP A 19 -24.43 6.16 -1.98
C ASP A 19 -23.84 6.15 -0.57
N GLU A 20 -23.57 7.35 -0.04
CA GLU A 20 -23.09 7.49 1.32
C GLU A 20 -24.14 6.95 2.30
N TRP A 21 -23.68 6.09 3.21
CA TRP A 21 -24.52 5.55 4.27
C TRP A 21 -24.58 6.56 5.40
N ILE A 22 -25.75 7.13 5.67
CA ILE A 22 -25.95 8.16 6.69
C ILE A 22 -26.74 7.64 7.88
N LYS A 23 -26.61 8.32 9.02
CA LYS A 23 -27.46 8.10 10.18
C LYS A 23 -28.88 8.58 9.89
N GLU A 24 -29.88 7.73 10.09
CA GLU A 24 -31.29 8.13 10.14
C GLU A 24 -31.45 9.29 11.14
N THR A 25 -31.87 10.45 10.64
CA THR A 25 -32.01 11.68 11.43
C THR A 25 -33.43 11.87 11.98
N SER A 26 -34.39 11.03 11.57
CA SER A 26 -35.78 11.07 12.04
C SER A 26 -36.17 9.81 12.82
N ASP A 27 -37.06 10.00 13.80
CA ASP A 27 -37.77 8.98 14.59
C ASP A 27 -36.94 8.04 15.49
N GLY A 28 -35.68 8.35 15.76
CA GLY A 28 -34.97 7.80 16.93
C GLY A 28 -34.58 6.32 16.85
N TRP A 29 -34.76 5.68 15.70
CA TRP A 29 -34.44 4.27 15.51
C TRP A 29 -32.95 3.97 15.60
N GLY A 30 -32.08 4.97 15.39
CA GLY A 30 -30.66 4.75 15.29
C GLY A 30 -30.41 3.66 14.25
N ALA A 31 -30.56 4.01 12.99
CA ALA A 31 -30.33 3.12 11.87
C ALA A 31 -29.33 3.76 10.89
N ILE A 32 -28.76 2.94 10.01
CA ILE A 32 -28.04 3.43 8.83
C ILE A 32 -29.00 3.33 7.65
N CYS A 33 -29.16 4.44 6.93
CA CYS A 33 -29.88 4.53 5.67
C CYS A 33 -28.94 5.02 4.56
N SER A 34 -29.37 4.84 3.32
CA SER A 34 -28.72 5.50 2.19
C SER A 34 -29.03 7.00 2.25
N SER A 35 -28.06 7.84 1.90
CA SER A 35 -28.25 9.30 1.75
C SER A 35 -29.24 9.64 0.64
N ASP A 36 -29.33 8.79 -0.38
CA ASP A 36 -30.46 8.72 -1.30
C ASP A 36 -31.43 7.65 -0.78
N ASP A 37 -32.58 8.09 -0.25
CA ASP A 37 -33.60 7.21 0.31
C ASP A 37 -34.17 6.23 -0.74
N GLN A 38 -34.15 6.57 -2.03
CA GLN A 38 -34.61 5.73 -3.12
C GLN A 38 -33.61 4.61 -3.47
N ALA A 39 -32.32 4.80 -3.20
CA ALA A 39 -31.26 3.86 -3.61
C ALA A 39 -31.37 2.49 -2.93
N ASN A 40 -31.97 2.43 -1.73
CA ASN A 40 -32.35 1.17 -1.05
C ASN A 40 -33.87 0.98 -0.97
N GLY A 41 -34.63 1.61 -1.88
CA GLY A 41 -36.09 1.51 -1.93
C GLY A 41 -36.82 2.04 -0.70
N GLY A 42 -36.22 2.99 0.02
CA GLY A 42 -36.76 3.58 1.26
C GLY A 42 -36.55 2.71 2.50
N PHE A 43 -35.76 1.63 2.42
CA PHE A 43 -35.54 0.73 3.54
C PHE A 43 -34.27 1.03 4.35
N ILE A 44 -34.32 0.73 5.64
CA ILE A 44 -33.17 0.71 6.54
C ILE A 44 -32.16 -0.33 6.04
N ILE A 45 -30.88 0.06 5.94
CA ILE A 45 -29.78 -0.83 5.55
C ILE A 45 -29.38 -1.72 6.74
N ALA A 46 -29.20 -1.11 7.91
CA ALA A 46 -28.80 -1.81 9.13
C ALA A 46 -29.37 -1.13 10.38
N HIS A 47 -29.87 -1.95 11.31
CA HIS A 47 -30.30 -1.53 12.64
C HIS A 47 -29.38 -2.14 13.71
N PHE A 48 -28.92 -1.32 14.64
CA PHE A 48 -27.96 -1.70 15.68
C PHE A 48 -28.61 -1.56 17.04
N VAL A 49 -28.48 -2.60 17.86
CA VAL A 49 -29.08 -2.69 19.20
C VAL A 49 -28.01 -2.97 20.26
N GLY A 50 -28.32 -2.65 21.51
CA GLY A 50 -27.41 -2.88 22.65
C GLY A 50 -26.57 -1.66 23.03
N PRO A 51 -25.71 -1.80 24.06
CA PRO A 51 -24.97 -0.69 24.64
C PRO A 51 -24.00 -0.02 23.66
N ASP A 52 -23.42 -0.80 22.74
CA ASP A 52 -22.44 -0.31 21.75
C ASP A 52 -23.09 0.10 20.42
N SER A 53 -24.42 0.19 20.35
CA SER A 53 -25.16 0.45 19.11
C SER A 53 -24.74 1.75 18.41
N GLN A 54 -24.34 2.77 19.17
CA GLN A 54 -23.79 4.00 18.60
C GLN A 54 -22.43 3.75 17.92
N ALA A 55 -21.47 3.14 18.62
CA ALA A 55 -20.13 2.90 18.09
C ALA A 55 -20.16 1.97 16.87
N ASN A 56 -20.96 0.90 16.92
CA ASN A 56 -21.09 -0.04 15.80
C ASN A 56 -21.67 0.62 14.54
N ARG A 57 -22.60 1.56 14.73
CA ARG A 57 -23.18 2.34 13.64
C ARG A 57 -22.16 3.27 13.02
N GLU A 58 -21.46 4.04 13.84
CA GLU A 58 -20.42 4.97 13.36
C GLU A 58 -19.33 4.21 12.59
N PHE A 59 -18.96 3.01 13.07
CA PHE A 59 -18.06 2.12 12.35
C PHE A 59 -18.60 1.69 10.97
N VAL A 60 -19.83 1.17 10.89
CA VAL A 60 -20.40 0.71 9.60
C VAL A 60 -20.67 1.87 8.64
N GLN A 61 -21.03 3.04 9.15
CA GLN A 61 -21.15 4.27 8.36
C GLN A 61 -19.81 4.65 7.72
N ALA A 62 -18.71 4.60 8.49
CA ALA A 62 -17.38 4.87 7.98
C ALA A 62 -16.90 3.76 7.01
N ALA A 63 -17.18 2.50 7.32
CA ALA A 63 -16.80 1.32 6.53
C ALA A 63 -17.85 0.96 5.43
N ASN A 64 -18.51 1.97 4.88
CA ASN A 64 -19.52 1.80 3.83
C ASN A 64 -18.91 1.25 2.51
N PRO A 65 -19.72 0.84 1.53
CA PRO A 65 -19.24 0.27 0.28
C PRO A 65 -18.24 1.15 -0.48
N ILE A 66 -18.44 2.48 -0.52
CA ILE A 66 -17.52 3.42 -1.16
C ILE A 66 -16.14 3.34 -0.50
N THR A 67 -16.10 3.44 0.84
CA THR A 67 -14.85 3.38 1.59
C THR A 67 -14.14 2.04 1.40
N VAL A 68 -14.89 0.93 1.41
CA VAL A 68 -14.31 -0.41 1.19
C VAL A 68 -13.70 -0.52 -0.22
N LEU A 69 -14.38 -0.01 -1.24
CA LEU A 69 -13.86 0.00 -2.61
C LEU A 69 -12.58 0.84 -2.73
N ALA A 70 -12.57 2.04 -2.15
CA ALA A 70 -11.39 2.90 -2.14
C ALA A 70 -10.19 2.23 -1.45
N LEU A 71 -10.40 1.57 -0.29
CA LEU A 71 -9.34 0.83 0.39
C LEU A 71 -8.82 -0.36 -0.42
N LEU A 72 -9.69 -1.03 -1.18
CA LEU A 72 -9.27 -2.12 -2.07
C LEU A 72 -8.46 -1.60 -3.27
N ASP A 73 -8.85 -0.46 -3.84
CA ASP A 73 -8.11 0.21 -4.91
C ASP A 73 -6.71 0.65 -4.44
N ASP A 74 -6.62 1.29 -3.27
CA ASP A 74 -5.36 1.70 -2.66
C ASP A 74 -4.45 0.49 -2.38
N LEU A 75 -5.01 -0.61 -1.88
CA LEU A 75 -4.26 -1.83 -1.61
C LEU A 75 -3.73 -2.47 -2.90
N GLU A 76 -4.55 -2.57 -3.94
CA GLU A 76 -4.13 -3.08 -5.25
C GLU A 76 -3.03 -2.20 -5.88
N ALA A 77 -3.14 -0.87 -5.75
CA ALA A 77 -2.12 0.06 -6.21
C ALA A 77 -0.80 -0.11 -5.43
N ALA A 78 -0.86 -0.28 -4.11
CA ALA A 78 0.31 -0.52 -3.27
C ALA A 78 0.99 -1.87 -3.61
N GLU A 79 0.22 -2.94 -3.77
CA GLU A 79 0.73 -4.25 -4.18
C GLU A 79 1.41 -4.20 -5.55
N LYS A 80 0.80 -3.49 -6.52
CA LYS A 80 1.41 -3.27 -7.83
C LYS A 80 2.73 -2.51 -7.71
N ARG A 81 2.77 -1.46 -6.88
CA ARG A 81 3.99 -0.69 -6.66
C ARG A 81 5.10 -1.53 -6.01
N ILE A 82 4.75 -2.40 -5.06
CA ILE A 82 5.70 -3.33 -4.45
C ILE A 82 6.24 -4.29 -5.51
N ALA A 83 5.39 -4.90 -6.33
CA ALA A 83 5.82 -5.80 -7.39
C ALA A 83 6.74 -5.11 -8.42
N GLU A 84 6.45 -3.86 -8.78
CA GLU A 84 7.32 -3.04 -9.65
C GLU A 84 8.69 -2.75 -9.02
N LEU A 85 8.75 -2.54 -7.70
CA LEU A 85 9.99 -2.32 -6.97
C LEU A 85 10.78 -3.63 -6.78
N GLU A 86 10.10 -4.76 -6.58
CA GLU A 86 10.72 -6.08 -6.44
C GLU A 86 11.27 -6.62 -7.76
N ALA A 87 10.59 -6.37 -8.88
CA ALA A 87 11.03 -6.77 -10.22
C ALA A 87 12.17 -5.89 -10.78
N ARG A 88 12.64 -4.91 -9.98
CA ARG A 88 13.53 -3.86 -10.44
C ARG A 88 14.97 -4.31 -10.37
N GLU A 89 15.67 -4.13 -11.48
CA GLU A 89 17.10 -4.47 -11.59
C GLU A 89 17.96 -3.24 -11.79
N VAL A 90 19.10 -3.20 -11.09
CA VAL A 90 20.15 -2.20 -11.32
C VAL A 90 21.24 -2.84 -12.16
N LYS A 91 21.45 -2.31 -13.37
CA LYS A 91 22.56 -2.74 -14.23
C LYS A 91 23.80 -1.97 -13.85
N LEU A 92 24.78 -2.67 -13.27
CA LEU A 92 26.05 -2.06 -12.89
C LEU A 92 26.92 -1.78 -14.12
N PRO A 93 27.75 -0.73 -14.08
CA PRO A 93 28.72 -0.43 -15.13
C PRO A 93 29.75 -1.56 -15.26
N LYS A 94 30.54 -1.53 -16.33
CA LYS A 94 31.59 -2.53 -16.54
C LYS A 94 32.63 -2.46 -15.42
N SER A 95 32.89 -3.60 -14.78
CA SER A 95 33.91 -3.67 -13.73
C SER A 95 35.32 -3.46 -14.30
N ILE A 96 36.16 -2.80 -13.50
CA ILE A 96 37.58 -2.59 -13.77
C ILE A 96 38.37 -3.56 -12.89
N SER A 97 39.38 -4.23 -13.45
CA SER A 97 40.29 -5.04 -12.64
C SER A 97 41.39 -4.17 -12.06
N VAL A 98 41.65 -4.33 -10.76
CA VAL A 98 42.69 -3.62 -10.04
C VAL A 98 43.58 -4.66 -9.38
N LEU A 99 44.90 -4.48 -9.53
CA LEU A 99 45.88 -5.32 -8.82
C LEU A 99 46.03 -4.79 -7.40
N HIS A 100 45.68 -5.62 -6.43
CA HIS A 100 45.81 -5.30 -5.02
C HIS A 100 46.87 -6.20 -4.37
N ARG A 101 47.65 -5.62 -3.45
CA ARG A 101 48.64 -6.32 -2.61
C ARG A 101 48.61 -5.64 -1.25
N ARG A 102 48.43 -6.41 -0.16
CA ARG A 102 48.35 -5.85 1.20
C ARG A 102 49.72 -5.53 1.79
N ASP A 103 50.73 -6.33 1.44
CA ASP A 103 52.07 -6.30 2.01
C ASP A 103 53.13 -6.77 1.00
N PHE A 104 54.39 -6.35 1.18
CA PHE A 104 55.42 -6.48 0.15
C PHE A 104 55.76 -7.94 -0.22
N MET A 105 55.48 -8.89 0.68
CA MET A 105 55.80 -10.31 0.52
C MET A 105 54.69 -11.14 -0.15
N ASP A 106 53.49 -10.58 -0.29
CA ASP A 106 52.33 -11.31 -0.80
C ASP A 106 52.17 -11.14 -2.32
N ALA A 107 51.54 -12.12 -2.98
CA ALA A 107 51.28 -12.05 -4.42
C ALA A 107 50.19 -11.01 -4.75
N HIS A 108 50.25 -10.39 -5.94
CA HIS A 108 49.16 -9.53 -6.40
C HIS A 108 47.89 -10.35 -6.62
N GLN A 109 46.75 -9.86 -6.14
CA GLN A 109 45.43 -10.42 -6.37
C GLN A 109 44.61 -9.46 -7.24
N SER A 110 43.82 -10.00 -8.18
CA SER A 110 42.88 -9.21 -8.96
C SER A 110 41.61 -8.98 -8.15
N ILE A 111 41.25 -7.72 -7.93
CA ILE A 111 39.94 -7.31 -7.40
C ILE A 111 39.16 -6.58 -8.49
N TYR A 112 37.84 -6.74 -8.48
CA TYR A 112 36.95 -6.01 -9.39
C TYR A 112 36.39 -4.79 -8.66
N ALA A 113 36.58 -3.61 -9.26
CA ALA A 113 36.07 -2.35 -8.76
C ALA A 113 35.10 -1.74 -9.76
N TYR A 114 34.15 -0.94 -9.26
CA TYR A 114 33.21 -0.18 -10.07
C TYR A 114 33.45 1.32 -9.84
N PRO A 115 33.45 2.16 -10.88
CA PRO A 115 33.53 3.60 -10.71
C PRO A 115 32.34 4.11 -9.89
N GLU A 116 32.61 4.75 -8.75
CA GLU A 116 31.58 5.21 -7.81
C GLU A 116 30.55 6.11 -8.49
N ALA A 117 31.00 7.06 -9.33
CA ALA A 117 30.11 7.97 -10.05
C ALA A 117 29.12 7.23 -10.98
N GLU A 118 29.58 6.18 -11.68
CA GLU A 118 28.73 5.40 -12.58
C GLU A 118 27.77 4.48 -11.82
N VAL A 119 28.20 3.92 -10.68
CA VAL A 119 27.30 3.16 -9.79
C VAL A 119 26.23 4.06 -9.20
N ASN A 120 26.60 5.25 -8.71
CA ASN A 120 25.65 6.20 -8.16
C ASN A 120 24.68 6.71 -9.24
N ALA A 121 25.14 6.93 -10.47
CA ALA A 121 24.27 7.23 -11.60
C ALA A 121 23.29 6.08 -11.89
N ALA A 122 23.78 4.84 -11.96
CA ALA A 122 22.93 3.67 -12.17
C ALA A 122 21.89 3.48 -11.06
N LEU A 123 22.27 3.76 -9.80
CA LEU A 123 21.35 3.73 -8.65
C LEU A 123 20.34 4.88 -8.71
N ALA A 124 20.73 6.08 -9.13
CA ALA A 124 19.85 7.25 -9.23
C ALA A 124 18.88 7.17 -10.41
N ASP A 125 19.32 6.71 -11.58
CA ASP A 125 18.46 6.31 -12.71
C ASP A 125 17.50 5.22 -12.24
N ALA A 126 18.04 4.35 -11.39
CA ALA A 126 17.26 3.40 -10.69
C ALA A 126 16.58 3.97 -9.41
N GLY A 127 16.29 5.25 -9.26
CA GLY A 127 15.48 5.82 -8.17
C GLY A 127 15.81 5.32 -6.74
N ILE A 128 17.04 4.84 -6.51
CA ILE A 128 17.53 4.31 -5.23
C ILE A 128 18.40 5.41 -4.63
N ASN A 129 17.99 5.90 -3.46
CA ASN A 129 18.74 6.91 -2.74
C ASN A 129 19.91 6.27 -2.01
N VAL A 130 21.11 6.82 -2.20
CA VAL A 130 22.33 6.42 -1.50
C VAL A 130 22.57 7.40 -0.36
N ALA A 131 22.58 6.91 0.88
CA ALA A 131 22.95 7.73 2.03
C ALA A 131 24.48 7.90 2.07
N ALA A 132 24.97 9.13 2.30
CA ALA A 132 26.39 9.35 2.56
C ALA A 132 26.79 8.55 3.81
N ALA A 133 27.87 7.76 3.72
CA ALA A 133 28.43 7.14 4.91
C ALA A 133 28.75 8.24 5.93
N ALA A 134 28.20 8.13 7.14
CA ALA A 134 28.64 8.97 8.25
C ALA A 134 30.17 8.85 8.33
N LYS A 135 30.87 9.97 8.23
CA LYS A 135 32.32 10.00 8.40
C LYS A 135 32.60 9.36 9.75
N GLY A 136 33.16 8.15 9.74
CA GLY A 136 33.61 7.49 10.96
C GLY A 136 34.57 8.43 11.69
N GLU A 137 34.35 8.58 13.00
CA GLU A 137 35.29 9.20 13.92
C GLU A 137 36.61 8.42 13.98
#